data_AF-A0A2E3PFZ7-F1
#
_entry.id   AF-A0A2E3PFZ7-F1
#
_cell.length_a   1.000
_cell.length_b   1.000
_cell.length_c   1.000
_cell.angle_alpha   90.00
_cell.angle_beta   90.00
_cell.angle_gamma   90.00
#
_symmetry.space_group_name_H-M   'P 1'
#
loop_
_entity.id
_entity.type
_entity.pdbx_description
1 polymer ?
#
loop_
_entity_poly.entity_id
_entity_poly.type
_entity_poly.pdbx_seq_one_letter_code
_entity_poly.pdbx_strand_id
1 'polypeptide(L)' 'MRPDTLPRLMQASMAARYLGFSESKFRGLGIPHKRHGGNVLWDRLDLDAYADALPYDAAQEETTCAADKAFGS' A
#
# COMPACT_ATOMS: atom_id res chain seq x y z
N MET A 1 23.20 -5.40 -11.71
CA MET A 1 21.95 -5.31 -10.93
C MET A 1 21.26 -4.03 -11.36
N ARG A 2 20.17 -4.09 -12.14
CA ARG A 2 19.41 -2.88 -12.41
C ARG A 2 18.65 -2.57 -11.12
N PRO A 3 18.75 -1.36 -10.55
CA PRO A 3 17.86 -1.02 -9.45
C PRO A 3 16.44 -1.09 -10.01
N ASP A 4 15.64 -2.03 -9.49
CA ASP A 4 14.20 -2.10 -9.73
C ASP A 4 13.57 -0.84 -9.12
N THR A 5 13.70 0.26 -9.84
CA THR A 5 13.14 1.54 -9.47
C THR A 5 11.68 1.49 -9.84
N LEU A 6 10.87 1.03 -8.88
CA LEU A 6 9.42 1.10 -9.00
C LEU A 6 9.02 2.56 -9.26
N PRO A 7 8.21 2.81 -10.30
CA PRO A 7 7.78 4.16 -10.61
C PRO A 7 6.94 4.70 -9.46
N ARG A 8 7.06 6.01 -9.21
CA ARG A 8 6.30 6.68 -8.15
C ARG A 8 4.78 6.57 -8.37
N LEU A 9 4.37 6.65 -9.63
CA LEU A 9 2.98 6.55 -10.08
C LEU A 9 2.82 5.31 -10.98
N MET A 10 1.80 4.51 -10.71
CA MET A 10 1.52 3.23 -11.35
C MET A 10 0.14 3.24 -12.01
N GLN A 11 0.00 2.61 -13.17
CA GLN A 11 -1.32 2.29 -13.73
C GLN A 11 -1.94 1.07 -13.03
N ALA A 12 -3.24 0.85 -13.22
CA ALA A 12 -4.02 -0.19 -12.53
C ALA A 12 -3.36 -1.58 -12.57
N SER A 13 -2.89 -1.99 -13.75
CA SER A 13 -2.25 -3.31 -13.92
C SER A 13 -0.96 -3.45 -13.10
N MET A 14 -0.12 -2.42 -13.06
CA MET A 14 1.12 -2.43 -12.27
C MET A 14 0.83 -2.34 -10.77
N ALA A 15 -0.09 -1.47 -10.37
CA ALA A 15 -0.50 -1.31 -8.98
C ALA A 15 -1.11 -2.60 -8.42
N ALA A 16 -1.93 -3.30 -9.22
CA ALA A 16 -2.46 -4.61 -8.85
C ALA A 16 -1.35 -5.64 -8.66
N ARG A 17 -0.37 -5.71 -9.58
CA ARG A 17 0.78 -6.61 -9.47
C ARG A 17 1.65 -6.27 -8.26
N TYR A 18 1.83 -4.99 -7.96
CA TYR A 18 2.56 -4.52 -6.79
C TYR A 18 1.96 -5.02 -5.48
N LEU A 19 0.62 -4.98 -5.35
CA LEU A 19 -0.10 -5.49 -4.19
C LEU A 19 -0.37 -7.01 -4.23
N GLY A 20 0.02 -7.72 -5.30
CA GLY A 20 -0.27 -9.14 -5.47
C GLY A 20 -1.75 -9.46 -5.76
N PHE A 21 -2.52 -8.52 -6.30
CA PHE A 21 -3.92 -8.70 -6.68
C PHE A 21 -4.12 -8.84 -8.19
N SER A 22 -5.27 -9.42 -8.57
CA SER A 22 -5.77 -9.29 -9.95
C SER A 22 -6.25 -7.85 -10.19
N GLU A 23 -6.15 -7.38 -11.44
CA GLU A 23 -6.57 -6.02 -11.79
C GLU A 23 -8.05 -5.77 -11.50
N SER A 24 -8.91 -6.76 -11.76
CA SER A 24 -10.34 -6.69 -11.46
C SER A 24 -10.60 -6.52 -9.96
N LYS A 25 -9.88 -7.27 -9.10
CA LYS A 25 -9.97 -7.13 -7.64
C LYS A 25 -9.51 -5.75 -7.21
N PHE A 26 -8.35 -5.30 -7.71
CA PHE A 26 -7.75 -4.01 -7.40
C PHE A 26 -8.69 -2.84 -7.68
N ARG A 27 -9.39 -2.84 -8.82
CA ARG A 27 -10.35 -1.78 -9.18
C ARG A 27 -11.54 -1.70 -8.20
N GLY A 28 -11.87 -2.79 -7.51
CA GLY A 28 -12.93 -2.82 -6.50
C GLY A 28 -12.52 -2.35 -5.11
N LEU A 29 -11.21 -2.12 -4.85
CA LEU A 29 -10.70 -1.78 -3.52
C LEU A 29 -10.94 -0.31 -3.12
N GLY A 30 -11.25 0.56 -4.08
CA GLY A 30 -11.49 1.98 -3.80
C GLY A 30 -10.25 2.76 -3.35
N ILE A 31 -9.04 2.27 -3.63
CA ILE A 31 -7.79 2.95 -3.28
C ILE A 31 -7.72 4.31 -3.98
N PRO A 32 -7.34 5.39 -3.27
CA PRO A 32 -7.21 6.72 -3.86
C PRO A 32 -6.34 6.72 -5.12
N HIS A 33 -6.81 7.43 -6.15
CA HIS A 33 -6.09 7.58 -7.42
C HIS A 33 -6.04 9.04 -7.86
N LYS A 34 -4.97 9.36 -8.58
CA LYS A 34 -4.78 10.63 -9.27
C LYS A 34 -5.24 10.49 -10.72
N ARG A 35 -5.96 11.50 -11.22
CA ARG A 35 -6.31 11.60 -12.64
C ARG A 35 -5.47 12.69 -13.29
N HIS A 36 -4.81 12.35 -14.39
CA HIS A 36 -4.07 13.31 -15.21
C HIS A 36 -4.41 13.07 -16.68
N GLY A 37 -5.22 13.95 -17.26
CA GLY A 37 -5.82 13.74 -18.57
C GLY A 37 -6.70 12.48 -18.59
N GLY A 38 -6.45 11.57 -19.54
CA GLY A 38 -7.14 10.28 -19.66
C GLY A 38 -6.55 9.17 -18.76
N ASN A 39 -5.44 9.43 -18.07
CA ASN A 39 -4.75 8.41 -17.28
C ASN A 39 -5.22 8.43 -15.83
N VAL A 40 -5.45 7.24 -15.29
CA VAL A 40 -5.66 7.00 -13.85
C VAL A 40 -4.40 6.37 -13.29
N LEU A 41 -3.83 7.01 -12.28
CA LEU A 41 -2.55 6.66 -11.69
C LEU A 41 -2.69 6.51 -10.18
N TRP A 42 -2.09 5.46 -9.64
CA TRP A 42 -1.98 5.19 -8.22
C TRP A 42 -0.58 5.51 -7.75
N ASP A 43 -0.50 6.12 -6.59
CA ASP A 43 0.74 6.56 -5.99
C ASP A 43 1.30 5.43 -5.11
N ARG A 44 2.60 5.13 -5.22
CA ARG A 44 3.22 4.04 -4.45
C ARG A 44 3.00 4.17 -2.93
N LEU A 45 3.00 5.39 -2.37
CA LEU A 45 2.81 5.58 -0.93
C LEU A 45 1.37 5.29 -0.51
N ASP A 46 0.39 5.60 -1.37
CA ASP A 46 -1.01 5.26 -1.10
C ASP A 46 -1.22 3.73 -1.16
N LEU A 47 -0.50 3.04 -2.06
CA LEU A 47 -0.49 1.58 -2.12
C LEU A 47 0.18 0.95 -0.90
N ASP A 48 1.32 1.50 -0.47
CA ASP A 48 2.03 1.06 0.74
C ASP A 48 1.16 1.26 1.98
N ALA A 49 0.53 2.43 2.13
CA ALA A 49 -0.39 2.71 3.23
C ALA A 49 -1.60 1.78 3.25
N TYR A 50 -2.13 1.41 2.07
CA TYR A 50 -3.19 0.40 1.98
C TYR A 50 -2.69 -0.97 2.45
N ALA A 51 -1.49 -1.37 2.05
CA ALA A 51 -0.90 -2.65 2.45
C ALA A 51 -0.62 -2.71 3.96
N ASP A 52 -0.09 -1.63 4.54
CA ASP A 52 0.19 -1.51 5.98
C ASP A 52 -1.09 -1.53 6.83
N ALA A 53 -2.21 -1.09 6.27
CA ALA A 53 -3.51 -1.12 6.94
C ALA A 53 -4.20 -2.50 6.92
N LEU A 54 -3.69 -3.47 6.15
CA LEU A 54 -4.27 -4.81 6.09
C LEU A 54 -3.98 -5.57 7.40
N PRO A 55 -5.01 -6.14 8.06
CA PRO A 55 -4.78 -6.97 9.22
C PRO A 55 -4.09 -8.28 8.80
N TYR A 56 -3.14 -8.73 9.61
CA TYR A 56 -2.65 -10.11 9.51
C TYR A 56 -3.72 -11.07 10.06
N ASP A 57 -3.87 -12.22 9.41
CA ASP A 57 -4.85 -13.25 9.78
C ASP A 57 -4.64 -13.80 11.22
N ALA A 58 -3.43 -13.64 11.76
CA ALA A 58 -3.05 -14.06 13.11
C ALA A 58 -2.91 -12.90 14.12
N ALA A 59 -3.23 -11.65 13.73
CA ALA A 59 -3.11 -10.47 14.60
C ALA A 59 -4.45 -9.74 14.74
N GLN A 60 -5.45 -10.45 15.26
CA GLN A 60 -6.43 -9.81 16.13
C GLN A 60 -5.89 -9.86 17.56
N GLU A 61 -4.85 -9.08 17.86
CA GLU A 61 -4.55 -8.69 19.23
C GLU A 61 -3.64 -7.46 19.24
N GLU A 62 -4.18 -6.41 19.87
CA GLU A 62 -3.48 -5.24 20.42
C GLU A 62 -3.12 -4.07 19.50
N THR A 63 -4.12 -3.20 19.36
CA THR A 63 -3.90 -1.79 19.72
C THR A 63 -3.29 -1.72 21.12
N THR A 64 -1.96 -1.58 21.22
CA THR A 64 -1.37 -0.76 22.29
C THR A 64 -0.10 -0.10 21.79
N CYS A 65 -0.22 1.17 21.40
CA CYS A 65 0.90 2.09 21.39
C CYS A 65 1.37 2.27 22.84
N ALA A 66 2.28 1.41 23.30
CA ALA A 66 3.08 1.63 24.50
C ALA A 66 4.56 1.67 24.10
N ALA A 67 4.88 2.50 23.12
CA ALA A 67 6.20 3.09 23.04
C ALA A 67 6.25 4.11 24.18
N ASP A 68 6.82 3.72 25.34
CA ASP A 68 7.45 4.58 26.36
C ASP A 68 7.72 3.76 27.63
N LYS A 69 8.99 3.69 28.08
CA LYS A 69 9.55 3.10 29.32
C LYS A 69 10.45 1.86 29.18
N ALA A 70 11.51 1.96 28.38
CA ALA A 70 12.67 1.05 28.52
C ALA A 70 14.04 1.74 28.51
N PHE A 71 14.11 3.07 28.67
CA PHE A 71 15.38 3.79 28.87
C PHE A 71 15.24 4.81 30.01
N GLY A 72 15.83 4.49 31.17
CA GLY A 72 15.91 5.32 32.39
C GLY A 72 15.55 4.49 33.63
N SER A 73 16.41 4.30 34.63
CA SER A 73 17.65 4.95 35.03
C SER A 73 18.51 3.98 35.86
#